data_AF-C1F487-F1
#
_entry.id   AF-C1F487-F1
#
_cell.length_a   1.000
_cell.length_b   1.000
_cell.length_c   1.000
_cell.angle_alpha   90.00
_cell.angle_beta   90.00
_cell.angle_gamma   90.00
#
_symmetry.space_group_name_H-M   'P 1'
#
loop_
_entity.id
_entity.type
_entity.pdbx_description
1 polymer ?
#
loop_
_entity_poly.entity_id
_entity_poly.type
_entity_poly.pdbx_seq_one_letter_code
_entity_poly.pdbx_strand_id
1 'polypeptide(L)'
;MRACWLRPGLLARELAWRWGYGVPALLLTAYECWRIYQQARPALLAAGLRKFSFTHVNQSAFILAGMMQVLQPAVSAVAMWLLPLLGAGWALAFGFGRMAVLHRYAPELPRKPWHLVAMQALRLGALAVTLTLWWRSIQWAAFSTSHGGQAPDLTAYFGWVLLFLLAFCALWTVWSWVFYAAPLLLLLEGRSFAASLVQSLRPRPWSARLAQANLGISLIRLMLALLSIALSGLPVPLGLAGLGLYLWWTMVTVLYLVASAFLGMVRQGIFLQLWKSAPAA
;
A
#
# COMPACT_ATOMS: atom_id res chain seq x y z
N MET A 1 0.51 -11.49 -21.06
CA MET A 1 1.90 -11.68 -20.57
C MET A 1 2.97 -11.48 -21.64
N ARG A 2 2.86 -12.05 -22.86
CA ARG A 2 3.87 -11.89 -23.94
C ARG A 2 4.30 -10.43 -24.20
N ALA A 3 3.38 -9.47 -24.19
CA ALA A 3 3.72 -8.06 -24.45
C ALA A 3 4.69 -7.40 -23.44
N CYS A 4 4.66 -7.81 -22.16
CA CYS A 4 5.59 -7.29 -21.14
C CYS A 4 7.01 -7.83 -21.37
N TRP A 5 7.11 -9.09 -21.76
CA TRP A 5 8.39 -9.76 -22.05
C TRP A 5 9.02 -9.29 -23.37
N LEU A 6 8.20 -8.83 -24.33
CA LEU A 6 8.68 -8.34 -25.62
C LEU A 6 9.35 -6.96 -25.57
N ARG A 7 9.20 -6.19 -24.48
CA ARG A 7 9.79 -4.85 -24.33
C ARG A 7 10.37 -4.62 -22.93
N PRO A 8 11.41 -5.38 -22.52
CA PRO A 8 11.98 -5.30 -21.17
C PRO A 8 12.50 -3.90 -20.85
N GLY A 9 12.98 -3.14 -21.84
CA GLY A 9 13.48 -1.77 -21.64
C GLY A 9 12.41 -0.77 -21.16
N LEU A 10 11.14 -0.95 -21.56
CA LEU A 10 10.05 -0.09 -21.09
C LEU A 10 9.64 -0.45 -19.66
N LEU A 11 9.72 -1.75 -19.33
CA LEU A 11 9.47 -2.27 -17.99
C LEU A 11 10.55 -1.79 -17.02
N ALA A 12 11.83 -1.87 -17.42
CA ALA A 12 12.95 -1.34 -16.65
C ALA A 12 12.83 0.17 -16.40
N ARG A 13 12.37 0.95 -17.38
CA ARG A 13 12.15 2.40 -17.22
C ARG A 13 11.01 2.72 -16.26
N GLU A 14 9.91 1.97 -16.32
CA GLU A 14 8.81 2.16 -15.39
C GLU A 14 9.23 1.81 -13.95
N LEU A 15 9.99 0.72 -13.80
CA LEU A 15 10.58 0.35 -12.51
C LEU A 15 11.55 1.43 -12.02
N ALA A 16 12.51 1.83 -12.85
CA ALA A 16 13.49 2.87 -12.52
C ALA A 16 12.82 4.17 -12.09
N TRP A 17 11.72 4.56 -12.76
CA TRP A 17 10.97 5.76 -12.38
C TRP A 17 10.31 5.63 -11.00
N ARG A 18 9.64 4.49 -10.73
CA ARG A 18 9.01 4.26 -9.41
C ARG A 18 10.04 4.23 -8.29
N TRP A 19 11.18 3.60 -8.52
CA TRP A 19 12.28 3.55 -7.56
C TRP A 19 13.01 4.89 -7.44
N GLY A 20 13.05 5.69 -8.51
CA GLY A 20 13.63 7.03 -8.50
C GLY A 20 12.95 7.98 -7.52
N TYR A 21 11.64 7.82 -7.29
CA TYR A 21 10.94 8.50 -6.20
C TYR A 21 10.93 7.67 -4.90
N GLY A 22 10.72 6.36 -5.01
CA GLY A 22 10.57 5.47 -3.85
C GLY A 22 11.81 5.41 -2.96
N VAL A 23 13.02 5.38 -3.52
CA VAL A 23 14.26 5.32 -2.73
C VAL A 23 14.47 6.61 -1.94
N PRO A 24 14.44 7.82 -2.53
CA PRO A 24 14.51 9.05 -1.76
C PRO A 24 13.44 9.16 -0.68
N ALA A 25 12.19 8.78 -0.98
CA ALA A 25 11.10 8.78 -0.02
C ALA A 25 11.37 7.84 1.17
N LEU A 26 11.89 6.63 0.90
CA LEU A 26 12.28 5.67 1.93
C LEU A 26 13.45 6.19 2.77
N LEU A 27 14.47 6.77 2.15
CA LEU A 27 15.61 7.35 2.86
C LEU A 27 15.20 8.50 3.76
N LEU A 28 14.32 9.40 3.28
CA LEU A 28 13.77 10.49 4.08
C LEU A 28 12.97 9.96 5.27
N THR A 29 12.12 8.97 5.04
CA THR A 29 11.34 8.33 6.12
C THR A 29 12.25 7.64 7.14
N ALA A 30 13.27 6.93 6.67
CA ALA A 30 14.24 6.26 7.53
C ALA A 30 15.05 7.25 8.37
N TYR A 31 15.46 8.38 7.77
CA TYR A 31 16.14 9.47 8.47
C TYR A 31 15.27 10.05 9.59
N GLU A 32 14.00 10.32 9.32
CA GLU A 32 13.07 10.85 10.33
C GLU A 32 12.79 9.84 11.44
N CYS A 33 12.60 8.57 11.11
CA CYS A 33 12.46 7.50 12.10
C CYS A 33 13.71 7.38 12.98
N TRP A 34 14.90 7.47 12.38
CA TRP A 34 16.17 7.46 13.11
C TRP A 34 16.32 8.66 14.04
N ARG A 35 15.95 9.86 13.56
CA ARG A 35 15.96 11.09 14.35
C ARG A 35 15.05 10.99 15.56
N ILE A 36 13.81 10.54 15.37
CA ILE A 36 12.85 10.31 16.46
C ILE A 36 13.41 9.26 17.44
N TYR A 37 13.95 8.15 16.93
CA TYR A 37 14.51 7.10 17.76
C TYR A 37 15.65 7.62 18.65
N GLN A 38 16.58 8.40 18.09
CA GLN A 38 17.71 8.93 18.86
C GLN A 38 17.27 9.90 19.96
N GLN A 39 16.27 10.74 19.69
CA GLN A 39 15.72 11.66 20.67
C GLN A 39 14.93 10.93 21.78
N ALA A 40 14.14 9.93 21.40
CA ALA A 40 13.31 9.17 22.32
C ALA A 40 14.07 8.05 23.06
N ARG A 41 15.28 7.68 22.61
CA ARG A 41 16.06 6.55 23.12
C ARG A 41 16.14 6.46 24.65
N PRO A 42 16.48 7.50 25.42
CA PRO A 42 16.55 7.40 26.88
C PRO A 42 15.18 7.07 27.50
N ALA A 43 14.11 7.71 27.02
CA ALA A 43 12.74 7.45 27.49
C ALA A 43 12.25 6.06 27.08
N LEU A 44 12.62 5.58 25.89
CA LEU A 44 12.31 4.21 25.44
C LEU A 44 13.01 3.14 26.28
N LEU A 45 14.27 3.38 26.66
CA LEU A 45 14.99 2.48 27.56
C LEU A 45 14.33 2.45 28.95
N ALA A 46 13.89 3.60 29.46
CA ALA A 46 13.13 3.69 30.71
C ALA A 46 11.77 2.98 30.63
N ALA A 47 11.09 3.05 29.48
CA ALA A 47 9.83 2.34 29.21
C ALA A 47 10.01 0.81 29.07
N GLY A 48 11.24 0.29 29.13
CA GLY A 48 11.51 -1.13 29.12
C GLY A 48 11.76 -1.73 27.74
N LEU A 49 12.21 -0.95 26.75
CA LEU A 49 12.53 -1.44 25.40
C LEU A 49 13.41 -2.71 25.40
N ARG A 50 14.37 -2.82 26.33
CA ARG A 50 15.26 -4.01 26.45
C ARG A 50 14.58 -5.25 27.04
N LYS A 51 13.43 -5.08 27.68
CA LYS A 51 12.64 -6.15 28.32
C LYS A 51 11.51 -6.66 27.41
N PHE A 52 11.38 -6.11 26.21
CA PHE A 52 10.38 -6.55 25.24
C PHE A 52 10.65 -8.01 24.85
N SER A 53 9.63 -8.86 24.95
CA SER A 53 9.72 -10.27 24.59
C SER A 53 8.48 -10.74 23.84
N PHE A 54 8.66 -11.55 22.81
CA PHE A 54 7.54 -12.19 22.09
C PHE A 54 6.88 -13.33 22.89
N THR A 55 7.51 -13.82 23.96
CA THR A 55 6.97 -14.90 24.80
C THR A 55 6.07 -14.38 25.93
N HIS A 56 6.29 -13.17 26.42
CA HIS A 56 5.55 -12.56 27.52
C HIS A 56 4.61 -11.47 26.99
N VAL A 57 3.56 -11.89 26.28
CA VAL A 57 2.64 -11.01 25.53
C VAL A 57 2.07 -9.89 26.40
N ASN A 58 1.62 -10.18 27.63
CA ASN A 58 1.05 -9.18 28.53
C ASN A 58 2.08 -8.11 28.94
N GLN A 59 3.29 -8.53 29.33
CA GLN A 59 4.37 -7.60 29.68
C GLN A 59 4.75 -6.73 28.48
N SER A 60 4.88 -7.34 27.30
CA SER A 60 5.20 -6.63 26.07
C SER A 60 4.11 -5.67 25.63
N ALA A 61 2.84 -5.98 25.89
CA ALA A 61 1.73 -5.05 25.65
C ALA A 61 1.85 -3.80 26.52
N PHE A 62 2.18 -3.94 27.82
CA PHE A 62 2.44 -2.79 28.70
C PHE A 62 3.66 -1.97 28.27
N ILE A 63 4.77 -2.64 27.93
CA ILE A 63 5.97 -1.96 27.40
C ILE A 63 5.63 -1.20 26.12
N LEU A 64 4.89 -1.82 25.20
CA LEU A 64 4.49 -1.19 23.94
C LEU A 64 3.56 0.00 24.19
N ALA A 65 2.61 -0.10 25.11
CA ALA A 65 1.74 1.02 25.48
C ALA A 65 2.56 2.21 26.04
N GLY A 66 3.53 1.94 26.92
CA GLY A 66 4.45 2.96 27.43
C GLY A 66 5.33 3.58 26.35
N MET A 67 5.89 2.76 25.45
CA MET A 67 6.66 3.24 24.30
C MET A 67 5.83 4.10 23.36
N MET A 68 4.56 3.74 23.13
CA MET A 68 3.65 4.51 22.30
C MET A 68 3.36 5.88 22.90
N GLN A 69 3.19 6.00 24.23
CA GLN A 69 3.03 7.30 24.88
C GLN A 69 4.23 8.23 24.64
N VAL A 70 5.44 7.68 24.61
CA VAL A 70 6.67 8.43 24.32
C VAL A 70 6.77 8.81 22.83
N LEU A 71 6.48 7.87 21.92
CA LEU A 71 6.70 8.05 20.47
C LEU A 71 5.58 8.81 19.77
N GLN A 72 4.33 8.64 20.19
CA GLN A 72 3.15 9.18 19.52
C GLN A 72 3.23 10.69 19.21
N PRO A 73 3.65 11.58 20.13
CA PRO A 73 3.69 13.02 19.82
C PRO A 73 4.72 13.35 18.74
N ALA A 74 5.91 12.74 18.78
CA ALA A 74 6.95 12.98 17.77
C ALA A 74 6.58 12.39 16.40
N VAL A 75 6.02 11.17 16.40
CA VAL A 75 5.57 10.48 15.19
C VAL A 75 4.41 11.25 14.54
N SER A 76 3.44 11.72 15.31
CA SER A 76 2.30 12.46 14.77
C SER A 76 2.72 13.81 14.18
N ALA A 77 3.62 14.53 14.85
CA ALA A 77 4.18 15.78 14.35
C ALA A 77 4.91 15.59 13.01
N VAL A 78 5.73 14.55 12.88
CA VAL A 78 6.40 14.24 11.61
C VAL A 78 5.42 13.76 10.55
N ALA A 79 4.50 12.86 10.90
CA ALA A 79 3.52 12.31 9.97
C ALA A 79 2.62 13.41 9.36
N MET A 80 2.29 14.45 10.13
CA MET A 80 1.42 15.55 9.69
C MET A 80 1.95 16.29 8.46
N TRP A 81 3.28 16.43 8.31
CA TRP A 81 3.88 17.08 7.14
C TRP A 81 4.50 16.08 6.16
N LEU A 82 5.08 14.98 6.66
CA LEU A 82 5.78 14.01 5.81
C LEU A 82 4.79 13.20 4.98
N LEU A 83 3.66 12.76 5.54
CA LEU A 83 2.65 12.00 4.78
C LEU A 83 2.05 12.79 3.61
N PRO A 84 1.58 14.04 3.76
CA PRO A 84 1.08 14.79 2.61
C PRO A 84 2.19 15.11 1.60
N LEU A 85 3.42 15.40 2.05
CA LEU A 85 4.56 15.61 1.16
C LEU A 85 4.85 14.35 0.32
N LEU A 86 4.90 13.18 0.98
CA LEU A 86 5.13 11.91 0.31
C LEU A 86 3.97 11.52 -0.61
N GLY A 87 2.73 11.77 -0.17
CA GLY A 87 1.54 11.54 -0.98
C GLY A 87 1.50 12.40 -2.24
N ALA A 88 1.76 13.70 -2.11
CA ALA A 88 1.79 14.65 -3.22
C ALA A 88 2.95 14.33 -4.18
N GLY A 89 4.15 14.10 -3.64
CA GLY A 89 5.32 13.70 -4.43
C GLY A 89 5.08 12.40 -5.19
N TRP A 90 4.47 11.39 -4.55
CA TRP A 90 4.10 10.14 -5.20
C TRP A 90 3.07 10.36 -6.32
N ALA A 91 2.03 11.17 -6.09
CA ALA A 91 1.02 11.46 -7.09
C ALA A 91 1.62 12.16 -8.33
N LEU A 92 2.50 13.15 -8.10
CA LEU A 92 3.23 13.85 -9.15
C LEU A 92 4.14 12.89 -9.91
N ALA A 93 5.04 12.20 -9.20
CA ALA A 93 5.97 11.25 -9.81
C ALA A 93 5.20 10.20 -10.63
N PHE A 94 4.16 9.60 -10.08
CA PHE A 94 3.39 8.58 -10.80
C PHE A 94 2.63 9.15 -12.00
N GLY A 95 2.00 10.32 -11.89
CA GLY A 95 1.26 10.94 -12.99
C GLY A 95 2.17 11.30 -14.17
N PHE A 96 3.28 11.99 -13.92
CA PHE A 96 4.25 12.37 -14.95
C PHE A 96 4.99 11.16 -15.52
N GLY A 97 5.46 10.25 -14.68
CA GLY A 97 6.18 9.04 -15.11
C GLY A 97 5.31 8.14 -15.97
N ARG A 98 4.06 7.92 -15.57
CA ARG A 98 3.12 7.12 -16.35
C ARG A 98 2.81 7.77 -17.69
N MET A 99 2.64 9.10 -17.75
CA MET A 99 2.46 9.80 -19.02
C MET A 99 3.67 9.63 -19.93
N ALA A 100 4.89 9.78 -19.41
CA ALA A 100 6.13 9.63 -20.18
C ALA A 100 6.30 8.21 -20.74
N VAL A 101 5.96 7.18 -19.95
CA VAL A 101 5.97 5.79 -20.40
C VAL A 101 4.89 5.54 -21.46
N LEU A 102 3.65 5.97 -21.21
CA LEU A 102 2.53 5.77 -22.15
C LEU A 102 2.76 6.44 -23.50
N HIS A 103 3.31 7.66 -23.51
CA HIS A 103 3.58 8.39 -24.74
C HIS A 103 4.68 7.73 -25.59
N ARG A 104 5.57 6.93 -24.97
CA ARG A 104 6.52 6.07 -25.70
C ARG A 104 5.87 4.81 -26.28
N TYR A 105 4.74 4.36 -25.71
CA TYR A 105 3.97 3.25 -26.28
C TYR A 105 3.04 3.72 -27.40
N ALA A 106 2.44 4.90 -27.27
CA ALA A 106 1.52 5.50 -28.23
C ALA A 106 1.69 7.03 -28.22
N PRO A 107 2.47 7.59 -29.18
CA PRO A 107 2.74 9.04 -29.25
C PRO A 107 1.49 9.86 -29.60
N GLU A 108 0.43 9.23 -30.11
CA GLU A 108 -0.86 9.86 -30.44
C GLU A 108 -1.69 10.24 -29.20
N LEU A 109 -1.34 9.72 -28.00
CA LEU A 109 -2.11 9.98 -26.79
C LEU A 109 -2.00 11.45 -26.32
N PRO A 110 -3.11 12.08 -25.92
CA PRO A 110 -3.10 13.47 -25.46
C PRO A 110 -2.27 13.64 -24.18
N ARG A 111 -1.41 14.65 -24.15
CA ARG A 111 -0.55 14.97 -23.00
C ARG A 111 -1.34 15.67 -21.90
N LYS A 112 -2.01 14.89 -21.06
CA LYS A 112 -2.79 15.38 -19.91
C LYS A 112 -2.22 14.87 -18.57
N PRO A 113 -0.95 15.15 -18.21
CA PRO A 113 -0.32 14.60 -16.99
C PRO A 113 -1.06 15.02 -15.72
N TRP A 114 -1.58 16.25 -15.67
CA TRP A 114 -2.32 16.77 -14.51
C TRP A 114 -3.58 15.98 -14.17
N HIS A 115 -4.26 15.43 -15.19
CA HIS A 115 -5.43 14.58 -14.95
C HIS A 115 -5.02 13.24 -14.35
N LEU A 116 -3.87 12.68 -14.74
CA LEU A 116 -3.32 11.46 -14.14
C LEU A 116 -2.84 11.70 -12.70
N VAL A 117 -2.23 12.85 -12.43
CA VAL A 117 -1.87 13.28 -11.06
C VAL A 117 -3.12 13.38 -10.20
N ALA A 118 -4.16 14.07 -10.66
CA ALA A 118 -5.43 14.21 -9.93
C ALA A 118 -6.08 12.84 -9.65
N MET A 119 -6.10 11.92 -10.63
CA MET A 119 -6.61 10.56 -10.43
C MET A 119 -5.80 9.78 -9.40
N GLN A 120 -4.47 9.92 -9.41
CA GLN A 120 -3.62 9.26 -8.45
C GLN A 120 -3.75 9.86 -7.04
N ALA A 121 -3.92 11.17 -6.93
CA ALA A 121 -4.21 11.85 -5.67
C ALA A 121 -5.55 11.40 -5.09
N LEU A 122 -6.60 11.31 -5.92
CA LEU A 122 -7.90 10.79 -5.51
C LEU A 122 -7.81 9.34 -5.01
N ARG A 123 -7.03 8.51 -5.70
CA ARG A 123 -6.77 7.12 -5.28
C ARG A 123 -6.04 7.05 -3.93
N LEU A 124 -5.06 7.92 -3.70
CA LEU A 124 -4.38 8.02 -2.41
C LEU A 124 -5.32 8.49 -1.30
N GLY A 125 -6.18 9.47 -1.59
CA GLY A 125 -7.22 9.94 -0.67
C GLY A 125 -8.18 8.81 -0.29
N ALA A 126 -8.67 8.05 -1.28
CA ALA A 126 -9.52 6.90 -1.02
C ALA A 126 -8.81 5.83 -0.17
N LEU A 127 -7.53 5.55 -0.44
CA LEU A 127 -6.72 4.64 0.37
C LEU A 127 -6.61 5.13 1.82
N ALA A 128 -6.34 6.42 2.02
CA ALA A 128 -6.24 7.03 3.34
C ALA A 128 -7.55 6.93 4.12
N VAL A 129 -8.70 7.17 3.46
CA VAL A 129 -10.02 6.97 4.05
C VAL A 129 -10.24 5.51 4.45
N THR A 130 -9.96 4.56 3.55
CA THR A 130 -10.08 3.12 3.85
C THR A 130 -9.21 2.71 5.03
N LEU A 131 -7.95 3.14 5.08
CA LEU A 131 -7.04 2.85 6.18
C LEU A 131 -7.49 3.47 7.50
N THR A 132 -8.01 4.70 7.46
CA THR A 132 -8.53 5.38 8.66
C THR A 132 -9.76 4.65 9.20
N LEU A 133 -10.68 4.27 8.33
CA LEU A 133 -11.86 3.49 8.71
C LEU A 133 -11.46 2.13 9.31
N TRP A 134 -10.54 1.41 8.66
CA TRP A 134 -10.02 0.14 9.17
C TRP A 134 -9.38 0.29 10.55
N TRP A 135 -8.53 1.32 10.73
CA TRP A 135 -7.91 1.60 12.03
C TRP A 135 -8.94 1.91 13.12
N ARG A 136 -9.95 2.72 12.81
CA ARG A 136 -11.07 3.00 13.73
C ARG A 136 -11.85 1.74 14.07
N SER A 137 -12.06 0.83 13.12
CA SER A 137 -12.69 -0.47 13.38
C SER A 137 -11.86 -1.35 14.31
N ILE A 138 -10.53 -1.35 14.20
CA ILE A 138 -9.65 -2.06 15.15
C ILE A 138 -9.73 -1.45 16.54
N GLN A 139 -9.70 -0.12 16.66
CA GLN A 139 -9.86 0.56 17.95
C GLN A 139 -11.20 0.23 18.60
N TRP A 140 -12.28 0.19 17.79
CA TRP A 140 -13.58 -0.24 18.25
C TRP A 140 -13.59 -1.70 18.72
N ALA A 141 -12.94 -2.61 17.98
CA ALA A 141 -12.80 -4.01 18.39
C ALA A 141 -12.04 -4.16 19.71
N ALA A 142 -10.96 -3.39 19.91
CA ALA A 142 -10.21 -3.38 21.16
C ALA A 142 -11.09 -2.89 22.31
N PHE A 143 -11.86 -1.82 22.11
CA PHE A 143 -12.77 -1.28 23.11
C PHE A 143 -13.91 -2.25 23.47
N SER A 144 -14.55 -2.86 22.47
CA SER A 144 -15.71 -3.75 22.67
C SER A 144 -15.35 -5.09 23.34
N THR A 145 -14.09 -5.51 23.27
CA THR A 145 -13.60 -6.76 23.88
C THR A 145 -12.91 -6.54 25.22
N SER A 146 -12.73 -5.27 25.61
CA SER A 146 -12.22 -4.86 26.93
C SER A 146 -13.38 -4.75 27.92
N HIS A 147 -13.71 -5.83 28.62
CA HIS A 147 -14.74 -5.81 29.66
C HIS A 147 -14.14 -5.21 30.94
N GLY A 148 -14.60 -4.02 31.33
CA GLY A 148 -14.04 -3.22 32.43
C GLY A 148 -13.80 -3.99 33.74
N GLY A 149 -12.56 -4.47 33.92
CA GLY A 149 -12.10 -5.21 35.11
C GLY A 149 -11.75 -6.68 34.89
N GLN A 150 -12.11 -7.28 33.74
CA GLN A 150 -11.73 -8.65 33.38
C GLN A 150 -10.55 -8.68 32.41
N ALA A 151 -9.90 -9.84 32.29
CA ALA A 151 -8.90 -10.06 31.25
C ALA A 151 -9.54 -9.85 29.86
N PRO A 152 -8.90 -9.12 28.94
CA PRO A 152 -9.46 -8.85 27.62
C PRO A 152 -9.70 -10.15 26.84
N ASP A 153 -10.84 -10.25 26.17
CA ASP A 153 -11.16 -11.40 25.31
C ASP A 153 -10.37 -11.29 23.99
N LEU A 154 -9.17 -11.85 24.01
CA LEU A 154 -8.27 -11.87 22.86
C LEU A 154 -8.86 -12.64 21.67
N THR A 155 -9.65 -13.68 21.93
CA THR A 155 -10.24 -14.51 20.87
C THR A 155 -11.26 -13.70 20.09
N ALA A 156 -12.18 -13.03 20.80
CA ALA A 156 -13.14 -12.11 20.17
C ALA A 156 -12.44 -10.95 19.45
N TYR A 157 -11.39 -10.38 20.06
CA TYR A 157 -10.62 -9.30 19.46
C TYR A 157 -10.00 -9.70 18.12
N PHE A 158 -9.27 -10.83 18.08
CA PHE A 158 -8.68 -11.33 16.85
C PHE A 158 -9.74 -11.74 15.81
N GLY A 159 -10.88 -12.26 16.24
CA GLY A 159 -12.03 -12.52 15.38
C GLY A 159 -12.52 -11.26 14.66
N TRP A 160 -12.72 -10.16 15.39
CA TRP A 160 -13.09 -8.86 14.81
C TRP A 160 -12.01 -8.29 13.90
N VAL A 161 -10.74 -8.32 14.32
CA VAL A 161 -9.61 -7.82 13.51
C VAL A 161 -9.52 -8.57 12.18
N LEU A 162 -9.68 -9.89 12.18
CA LEU A 162 -9.67 -10.71 10.96
C LEU A 162 -10.86 -10.37 10.07
N LEU A 163 -12.07 -10.28 10.63
CA LEU A 163 -13.28 -9.91 9.90
C LEU A 163 -13.12 -8.55 9.21
N PHE A 164 -12.67 -7.52 9.94
CA PHE A 164 -12.45 -6.19 9.38
C PHE A 164 -11.34 -6.22 8.32
N LEU A 165 -10.23 -6.90 8.57
CA LEU A 165 -9.16 -7.03 7.58
C LEU A 165 -9.69 -7.61 6.26
N LEU A 166 -10.48 -8.69 6.31
CA LEU A 166 -11.08 -9.30 5.12
C LEU A 166 -12.10 -8.37 4.45
N ALA A 167 -12.99 -7.73 5.23
CA ALA A 167 -14.01 -6.81 4.72
C ALA A 167 -13.38 -5.61 4.01
N PHE A 168 -12.37 -4.97 4.62
CA PHE A 168 -11.67 -3.83 4.02
C PHE A 168 -10.80 -4.25 2.82
N CYS A 169 -10.19 -5.44 2.83
CA CYS A 169 -9.51 -5.98 1.66
C CYS A 169 -10.48 -6.20 0.48
N ALA A 170 -11.66 -6.77 0.74
CA ALA A 170 -12.69 -6.97 -0.27
C ALA A 170 -13.22 -5.63 -0.80
N LEU A 171 -13.57 -4.70 0.11
CA LEU A 171 -14.02 -3.36 -0.24
C LEU A 171 -13.00 -2.61 -1.08
N TRP A 172 -11.72 -2.65 -0.71
CA TRP A 172 -10.65 -2.03 -1.48
C TRP A 172 -10.44 -2.69 -2.84
N THR A 173 -10.56 -4.01 -2.93
CA THR A 173 -10.45 -4.75 -4.19
C THR A 173 -11.53 -4.31 -5.17
N VAL A 174 -12.76 -4.13 -4.68
CA VAL A 174 -13.85 -3.54 -5.46
C VAL A 174 -13.50 -2.09 -5.76
N TRP A 175 -13.41 -1.20 -4.77
CA TRP A 175 -13.29 0.24 -5.05
C TRP A 175 -12.05 0.64 -5.87
N SER A 176 -10.93 -0.07 -5.75
CA SER A 176 -9.70 0.21 -6.50
C SER A 176 -9.85 0.04 -8.02
N TRP A 177 -10.84 -0.70 -8.51
CA TRP A 177 -11.07 -0.87 -9.96
C TRP A 177 -11.51 0.44 -10.61
N VAL A 178 -12.33 1.23 -9.92
CA VAL A 178 -12.86 2.53 -10.38
C VAL A 178 -11.71 3.48 -10.70
N PHE A 179 -10.77 3.61 -9.76
CA PHE A 179 -9.57 4.44 -9.95
C PHE A 179 -8.59 3.90 -10.99
N TYR A 180 -8.66 2.60 -11.28
CA TYR A 180 -7.84 2.03 -12.33
C TYR A 180 -8.43 2.31 -13.71
N ALA A 181 -9.75 2.18 -13.87
CA ALA A 181 -10.49 2.38 -15.11
C ALA A 181 -10.62 3.86 -15.51
N ALA A 182 -10.79 4.78 -14.56
CA ALA A 182 -11.04 6.20 -14.86
C ALA A 182 -9.92 6.90 -15.66
N PRO A 183 -8.61 6.74 -15.34
CA PRO A 183 -7.52 7.30 -16.14
C PRO A 183 -7.54 6.86 -17.61
N LEU A 184 -8.15 5.72 -17.91
CA LEU A 184 -8.15 5.12 -19.23
C LEU A 184 -9.29 5.67 -20.07
N LEU A 185 -10.49 5.76 -19.49
CA LEU A 185 -11.61 6.47 -20.11
C LEU A 185 -11.24 7.92 -20.42
N LEU A 186 -10.44 8.54 -19.56
CA LEU A 186 -9.95 9.89 -19.76
C LEU A 186 -8.98 10.02 -20.94
N LEU A 187 -8.03 9.09 -21.06
CA LEU A 187 -7.03 9.11 -22.12
C LEU A 187 -7.60 8.66 -23.48
N LEU A 188 -8.54 7.72 -23.48
CA LEU A 188 -9.07 7.10 -24.69
C LEU A 188 -10.25 7.86 -25.28
N GLU A 189 -11.19 8.31 -24.46
CA GLU A 189 -12.41 8.97 -24.93
C GLU A 189 -12.28 10.50 -24.89
N GLY A 190 -11.12 11.04 -24.51
CA GLY A 190 -10.87 12.48 -24.39
C GLY A 190 -11.73 13.20 -23.36
N ARG A 191 -12.54 12.46 -22.57
CA ARG A 191 -13.54 12.99 -21.65
C ARG A 191 -12.93 13.80 -20.50
N SER A 192 -13.80 14.59 -19.86
CA SER A 192 -13.46 15.30 -18.63
C SER A 192 -13.25 14.34 -17.46
N PHE A 193 -12.45 14.77 -16.48
CA PHE A 193 -12.14 14.02 -15.26
C PHE A 193 -13.37 13.43 -14.57
N ALA A 194 -14.38 14.26 -14.32
CA ALA A 194 -15.62 13.85 -13.64
C ALA A 194 -16.43 12.86 -14.48
N ALA A 195 -16.56 13.11 -15.78
CA ALA A 195 -17.27 12.20 -16.68
C ALA A 195 -16.59 10.82 -16.74
N SER A 196 -15.25 10.76 -16.73
CA SER A 196 -14.51 9.51 -16.69
C SER A 196 -14.72 8.73 -15.39
N LEU A 197 -14.82 9.40 -14.24
CA LEU A 197 -15.12 8.74 -12.96
C LEU A 197 -16.54 8.19 -12.93
N VAL A 198 -17.54 9.00 -13.28
CA VAL A 198 -18.94 8.54 -13.30
C VAL A 198 -19.12 7.40 -14.31
N GLN A 199 -18.50 7.52 -15.48
CA GLN A 199 -18.56 6.47 -16.50
C GLN A 199 -17.82 5.21 -16.05
N SER A 200 -16.76 5.33 -15.24
CA SER A 200 -16.07 4.17 -14.68
C SER A 200 -16.95 3.37 -13.73
N LEU A 201 -18.00 3.94 -13.14
CA LEU A 201 -18.95 3.18 -12.31
C LEU A 201 -20.00 2.42 -13.15
N ARG A 202 -20.12 2.72 -14.44
CA ARG A 202 -21.11 2.06 -15.31
C ARG A 202 -20.52 0.76 -15.87
N PRO A 203 -21.17 -0.40 -15.64
CA PRO A 203 -20.69 -1.67 -16.17
C PRO A 203 -20.72 -1.65 -17.70
N ARG A 204 -19.61 -2.07 -18.32
CA ARG A 204 -19.48 -2.25 -19.77
C ARG A 204 -19.13 -3.72 -20.06
N PRO A 205 -19.40 -4.27 -21.24
CA PRO A 205 -19.10 -5.67 -21.54
C PRO A 205 -17.61 -6.03 -21.35
N TRP A 206 -16.69 -5.08 -21.58
CA TRP A 206 -15.26 -5.26 -21.31
C TRP A 206 -14.87 -5.06 -19.83
N SER A 207 -15.72 -4.43 -19.01
CA SER A 207 -15.42 -4.17 -17.60
C SER A 207 -15.44 -5.46 -16.78
N ALA A 208 -16.23 -6.47 -17.17
CA ALA A 208 -16.26 -7.77 -16.49
C ALA A 208 -14.90 -8.49 -16.56
N ARG A 209 -14.29 -8.56 -17.75
CA ARG A 209 -12.95 -9.16 -17.94
C ARG A 209 -11.86 -8.41 -17.19
N LEU A 210 -11.93 -7.07 -17.18
CA LEU A 210 -10.99 -6.25 -16.42
C LEU A 210 -11.19 -6.39 -14.91
N ALA A 211 -12.42 -6.47 -14.44
CA ALA A 211 -12.74 -6.68 -13.04
C ALA A 211 -12.19 -8.03 -12.57
N GLN A 212 -12.38 -9.09 -13.35
CA GLN A 212 -11.81 -10.41 -13.08
C GLN A 212 -10.27 -10.37 -13.03
N ALA A 213 -9.62 -9.72 -14.00
CA ALA A 213 -8.17 -9.57 -13.99
C ALA A 213 -7.67 -8.76 -12.78
N ASN A 214 -8.35 -7.67 -12.43
CA ASN A 214 -7.99 -6.86 -11.27
C ASN A 214 -8.18 -7.63 -9.95
N LEU A 215 -9.26 -8.40 -9.84
CA LEU A 215 -9.55 -9.25 -8.69
C LEU A 215 -8.47 -10.32 -8.53
N GLY A 216 -8.12 -11.03 -9.61
CA GLY A 216 -7.05 -12.05 -9.58
C GLY A 216 -5.71 -11.48 -9.14
N ILE A 217 -5.31 -10.31 -9.66
CA ILE A 217 -4.05 -9.66 -9.27
C ILE A 217 -4.10 -9.16 -7.82
N SER A 218 -5.26 -8.66 -7.37
CA SER A 218 -5.44 -8.20 -6.00
C SER A 218 -5.39 -9.37 -5.01
N LEU A 219 -5.96 -10.52 -5.37
CA LEU A 219 -5.88 -11.74 -4.58
C LEU A 219 -4.44 -12.26 -4.47
N ILE A 220 -3.69 -12.31 -5.58
CA ILE A 220 -2.27 -12.69 -5.56
C ILE A 220 -1.47 -11.73 -4.66
N ARG A 221 -1.77 -10.43 -4.72
CA ARG A 221 -1.10 -9.44 -3.86
C ARG A 221 -1.45 -9.62 -2.38
N LEU A 222 -2.69 -10.00 -2.07
CA LEU A 222 -3.10 -10.34 -0.71
C LEU A 222 -2.35 -11.59 -0.22
N MET A 223 -2.29 -12.65 -1.02
CA MET A 223 -1.51 -13.85 -0.71
C MET A 223 -0.03 -13.53 -0.49
N LEU A 224 0.54 -12.67 -1.33
CA LEU A 224 1.93 -12.21 -1.20
C LEU A 224 2.15 -11.43 0.11
N ALA A 225 1.19 -10.59 0.52
CA ALA A 225 1.24 -9.89 1.80
C ALA A 225 1.15 -10.86 2.99
N LEU A 226 0.22 -11.82 2.95
CA LEU A 226 0.07 -12.86 3.96
C LEU A 226 1.33 -13.73 4.07
N LEU A 227 1.91 -14.12 2.93
CA LEU A 227 3.18 -14.84 2.89
C LEU A 227 4.30 -14.02 3.53
N SER A 228 4.35 -12.71 3.26
CA SER A 228 5.37 -11.83 3.85
C SER A 228 5.23 -11.73 5.38
N ILE A 229 3.99 -11.69 5.89
CA ILE A 229 3.71 -11.74 7.33
C ILE A 229 4.17 -13.08 7.92
N ALA A 230 3.82 -14.20 7.29
CA ALA A 230 4.24 -15.54 7.74
C ALA A 230 5.78 -15.67 7.75
N LEU A 231 6.44 -15.26 6.66
CA LEU A 231 7.90 -15.26 6.57
C LEU A 231 8.55 -14.34 7.61
N SER A 232 7.92 -13.20 7.93
CA SER A 232 8.43 -12.29 8.97
C SER A 232 8.33 -12.87 10.38
N GLY A 233 7.40 -13.81 10.61
CA GLY A 233 7.23 -14.54 11.85
C GLY A 233 8.15 -15.76 12.02
N LEU A 234 8.65 -16.35 10.92
CA LEU A 234 9.53 -17.53 10.94
C LEU A 234 10.79 -17.41 11.83
N PRO A 235 11.45 -16.25 11.97
CA PRO A 235 12.63 -16.12 12.82
C PRO A 235 12.36 -16.36 14.30
N VAL A 236 11.13 -16.10 14.76
CA VAL A 236 10.75 -16.19 16.18
C VAL A 236 10.93 -17.61 16.73
N PRO A 237 10.35 -18.68 16.14
CA PRO A 237 10.60 -20.05 16.60
C PRO A 237 12.04 -20.53 16.38
N LEU A 238 12.79 -19.90 15.49
CA LEU A 238 14.19 -20.22 15.20
C LEU A 238 15.17 -19.56 16.18
N GLY A 239 14.69 -18.71 17.10
CA GLY A 239 15.53 -17.99 18.06
C GLY A 239 16.44 -16.92 17.44
N LEU A 240 16.18 -16.52 16.18
CA LEU A 240 16.94 -15.47 15.51
C LEU A 240 16.69 -14.11 16.18
N ALA A 241 17.76 -13.45 16.62
CA ALA A 241 17.69 -12.16 17.30
C ALA A 241 18.73 -11.16 16.75
N GLY A 242 18.59 -9.89 17.11
CA GLY A 242 19.55 -8.83 16.76
C GLY A 242 19.70 -8.62 15.25
N LEU A 243 20.94 -8.49 14.78
CA LEU A 243 21.25 -8.18 13.37
C LEU A 243 20.66 -9.19 12.39
N GLY A 244 20.69 -10.49 12.71
CA GLY A 244 20.17 -11.55 11.85
C GLY A 244 18.66 -11.40 11.59
N LEU A 245 17.90 -11.01 12.61
CA LEU A 245 16.46 -10.73 12.50
C LEU A 245 16.20 -9.52 11.59
N TYR A 246 16.97 -8.45 11.75
CA TYR A 246 16.82 -7.25 10.91
C TYR A 246 17.19 -7.50 9.45
N LEU A 247 18.25 -8.28 9.19
CA LEU A 247 18.61 -8.70 7.83
C LEU A 247 17.53 -9.57 7.19
N TRP A 248 16.95 -10.49 7.96
CA TRP A 248 15.83 -11.31 7.49
C TRP A 248 14.60 -10.48 7.11
N TRP A 249 14.16 -9.58 8.01
CA TRP A 249 13.04 -8.68 7.72
C TRP A 249 13.32 -7.77 6.53
N THR A 250 14.56 -7.29 6.38
CA THR A 250 14.98 -6.50 5.22
C THR A 250 14.85 -7.31 3.94
N MET A 251 15.35 -8.55 3.92
CA MET A 251 15.26 -9.46 2.78
C MET A 251 13.80 -9.72 2.39
N VAL A 252 12.95 -10.12 3.34
CA VAL A 252 11.52 -10.38 3.10
C VAL A 252 10.82 -9.13 2.56
N THR A 253 11.13 -7.95 3.12
CA THR A 253 10.58 -6.67 2.65
C THR A 253 11.00 -6.37 1.22
N VAL A 254 12.28 -6.54 0.87
CA VAL A 254 12.78 -6.32 -0.49
C VAL A 254 12.11 -7.27 -1.47
N LEU A 255 12.00 -8.57 -1.14
CA LEU A 255 11.30 -9.56 -1.96
C LEU A 255 9.83 -9.19 -2.19
N TYR A 256 9.13 -8.77 -1.13
CA TYR A 256 7.76 -8.29 -1.22
C TYR A 256 7.64 -7.09 -2.17
N LEU A 257 8.51 -6.10 -2.03
CA LEU A 257 8.50 -4.89 -2.86
C LEU A 257 8.74 -5.21 -4.34
N VAL A 258 9.71 -6.08 -4.63
CA VAL A 258 10.01 -6.53 -6.00
C VAL A 258 8.82 -7.28 -6.61
N ALA A 259 8.27 -8.26 -5.89
CA ALA A 259 7.13 -9.04 -6.37
C ALA A 259 5.86 -8.16 -6.54
N SER A 260 5.59 -7.25 -5.59
CA SER A 260 4.46 -6.32 -5.67
C SER A 260 4.59 -5.34 -6.84
N ALA A 261 5.81 -4.85 -7.12
CA ALA A 261 6.10 -4.01 -8.26
C ALA A 261 5.85 -4.77 -9.58
N PHE A 262 6.30 -6.02 -9.67
CA PHE A 262 6.08 -6.90 -10.81
C PHE A 262 4.58 -7.11 -11.09
N LEU A 263 3.77 -7.42 -10.06
CA LEU A 263 2.32 -7.55 -10.22
C LEU A 263 1.66 -6.27 -10.75
N GLY A 264 2.17 -5.10 -10.33
CA GLY A 264 1.74 -3.82 -10.87
C GLY A 264 1.95 -3.70 -12.39
N MET A 265 3.10 -4.18 -12.88
CA MET A 265 3.44 -4.16 -14.30
C MET A 265 2.64 -5.18 -15.10
N VAL A 266 2.43 -6.40 -14.57
CA VAL A 266 1.56 -7.42 -15.18
C VAL A 266 0.15 -6.88 -15.39
N ARG A 267 -0.39 -6.18 -14.39
CA ARG A 267 -1.71 -5.53 -14.47
C ARG A 267 -1.79 -4.51 -15.61
N GLN A 268 -0.75 -3.71 -15.79
CA GLN A 268 -0.68 -2.73 -16.88
C GLN A 268 -0.57 -3.40 -18.24
N GLY A 269 0.19 -4.50 -18.34
CA GLY A 269 0.28 -5.29 -19.56
C GLY A 269 -1.04 -5.93 -19.98
N ILE A 270 -1.74 -6.60 -19.04
CA ILE A 270 -3.08 -7.19 -19.28
C ILE A 270 -4.05 -6.08 -19.71
N PHE A 271 -3.97 -4.93 -19.05
CA PHE A 271 -4.79 -3.79 -19.39
C PHE A 271 -4.56 -3.31 -20.84
N LEU A 272 -3.31 -3.11 -21.25
CA LEU A 272 -2.97 -2.68 -22.61
C LEU A 272 -3.40 -3.71 -23.67
N GLN A 273 -3.32 -5.00 -23.35
CA GLN A 273 -3.78 -6.06 -24.25
C GLN A 273 -5.29 -6.02 -24.43
N LEU A 274 -6.05 -5.90 -23.33
CA LEU A 274 -7.51 -5.79 -23.37
C LEU A 274 -7.97 -4.54 -24.11
N TRP A 275 -7.24 -3.43 -23.97
CA TRP A 275 -7.49 -2.21 -24.74
C TRP A 275 -7.36 -2.45 -26.25
N LYS A 276 -6.24 -3.03 -26.71
CA LYS A 276 -6.02 -3.28 -28.15
C LYS A 276 -7.03 -4.23 -28.78
N SER A 277 -7.62 -5.11 -27.97
CA SER A 277 -8.67 -6.03 -28.42
C SER A 277 -10.09 -5.47 -28.35
N ALA A 278 -10.28 -4.30 -27.74
CA ALA A 278 -11.60 -3.69 -27.66
C ALA A 278 -11.95 -3.12 -29.05
N PRO A 279 -13.15 -3.42 -29.60
CA PRO A 279 -13.59 -2.81 -30.84
C PRO A 279 -13.61 -1.28 -30.66
N ALA A 280 -13.15 -0.56 -31.69
CA ALA A 280 -13.29 0.89 -31.74
C ALA A 280 -14.79 1.22 -31.58
N ALA A 281 -15.11 1.99 -30.56
CA ALA A 281 -16.46 2.46 -30.29
C ALA A 281 -16.79 3.67 -31.16
#